data_AF-T1BMF4-F1
#
_entry.id   AF-T1BMF4-F1
#
_cell.length_a   1.000
_cell.length_b   1.000
_cell.length_c   1.000
_cell.angle_alpha   90.00
_cell.angle_beta   90.00
_cell.angle_gamma   90.00
#
_symmetry.space_group_name_H-M   'P 1'
#
loop_
_entity.id
_entity.type
_entity.pdbx_description
1 polymer ?
#
loop_
_entity_poly.entity_id
_entity_poly.type
_entity_poly.pdbx_seq_one_letter_code
_entity_poly.pdbx_strand_id
1 'polypeptide(L)'
;GKAVDDAMDAIERDNPTLKGVLPKDYARPTLDKVILGRLIDLVGTIGLGDKENRSKDVLGRVYEYFLGQFASAEGKKGGEFYTPRCVVRLLVEMIEPFKGRVYDPCCGSSGMFVQSEEFIKEHGGK
;
A
#
# COMPACT_ATOMS: atom_id res chain seq x y z
N GLY A 1 -8.53 -17.87 -7.19
CA GLY A 1 -7.12 -18.29 -7.35
C GLY A 1 -6.67 -17.94 -8.73
N LYS A 2 -6.65 -18.92 -9.64
CA LYS A 2 -6.12 -18.77 -11.01
C LYS A 2 -6.60 -17.52 -11.76
N ALA A 3 -7.90 -17.20 -11.71
CA ALA A 3 -8.42 -15.99 -12.37
C ALA A 3 -7.81 -14.67 -11.84
N VAL A 4 -7.43 -14.63 -10.55
CA VAL A 4 -6.73 -13.49 -9.95
C VAL A 4 -5.27 -13.47 -10.42
N ASP A 5 -4.60 -14.63 -10.43
CA ASP A 5 -3.21 -14.73 -10.90
C ASP A 5 -3.10 -14.32 -12.38
N ASP A 6 -3.98 -14.83 -13.23
CA ASP A 6 -4.06 -14.49 -14.66
C ASP A 6 -4.31 -12.98 -14.87
N ALA A 7 -5.10 -12.35 -13.99
CA ALA A 7 -5.35 -10.90 -14.02
C ALA A 7 -4.11 -10.09 -13.61
N MET A 8 -3.35 -10.54 -12.60
CA MET A 8 -2.09 -9.91 -12.21
C MET A 8 -1.06 -10.00 -13.34
N ASP A 9 -0.97 -11.15 -14.01
CA ASP A 9 -0.10 -11.32 -15.18
C ASP A 9 -0.49 -10.40 -16.35
N ALA A 10 -1.79 -10.24 -16.60
CA ALA A 10 -2.26 -9.31 -17.61
C ALA A 10 -1.87 -7.86 -17.29
N ILE A 11 -1.99 -7.42 -16.04
CA ILE A 11 -1.60 -6.07 -15.61
C ILE A 11 -0.09 -5.87 -15.80
N GLU A 12 0.75 -6.83 -15.40
CA GLU A 12 2.20 -6.69 -15.56
C GLU A 12 2.64 -6.70 -17.03
N ARG A 13 1.99 -7.50 -17.87
CA ARG A 13 2.26 -7.52 -19.31
C ARG A 13 2.01 -6.16 -19.94
N ASP A 14 0.93 -5.49 -19.54
CA ASP A 14 0.52 -4.22 -20.12
C ASP A 14 1.26 -3.03 -19.47
N ASN A 15 1.94 -3.24 -18.34
CA ASN A 15 2.64 -2.22 -17.56
C ASN A 15 4.08 -2.66 -17.21
N PRO A 16 5.09 -2.37 -18.05
CA PRO A 16 6.46 -2.83 -17.85
C PRO A 16 7.09 -2.44 -16.50
N THR A 17 6.66 -1.33 -15.89
CA THR A 17 7.11 -0.86 -14.58
C THR A 17 6.64 -1.73 -13.41
N LEU A 18 5.60 -2.54 -13.62
CA LEU A 18 5.03 -3.42 -12.60
C LEU A 18 5.52 -4.87 -12.71
N LYS A 19 6.42 -5.17 -13.64
CA LYS A 19 6.91 -6.54 -13.87
C LYS A 19 7.53 -7.12 -12.59
N GLY A 20 6.97 -8.23 -12.10
CA GLY A 20 7.40 -8.92 -10.89
C GLY A 20 6.99 -8.25 -9.56
N VAL A 21 6.15 -7.22 -9.60
CA VAL A 21 5.68 -6.49 -8.41
C VAL A 21 4.43 -7.14 -7.82
N LEU A 22 3.55 -7.68 -8.66
CA LEU A 22 2.25 -8.18 -8.21
C LEU A 22 2.36 -9.65 -7.75
N PRO A 23 1.81 -10.02 -6.57
CA PRO A 23 1.76 -11.42 -6.13
C PRO A 23 0.91 -12.29 -7.06
N LYS A 24 1.31 -13.54 -7.28
CA LYS A 24 0.65 -14.50 -8.21
C LYS A 24 0.45 -15.88 -7.58
N ASP A 25 0.26 -15.90 -6.27
CA ASP A 25 0.17 -17.12 -5.46
C ASP A 25 -1.25 -17.30 -4.87
N TYR A 26 -2.28 -16.77 -5.55
CA TYR A 26 -3.66 -16.87 -5.11
C TYR A 26 -4.30 -18.22 -5.45
N ALA A 27 -3.70 -19.02 -6.34
CA ALA A 27 -4.11 -20.39 -6.64
C ALA A 27 -3.53 -21.46 -5.71
N ARG A 28 -2.73 -21.09 -4.70
CA ARG A 28 -2.06 -22.07 -3.83
C ARG A 28 -3.05 -23.01 -3.11
N PRO A 29 -2.68 -24.29 -2.91
CA PRO A 29 -3.58 -25.26 -2.27
C PRO A 29 -3.99 -24.91 -0.84
N THR A 30 -3.14 -24.21 -0.10
CA THR A 30 -3.38 -23.81 1.31
C THR A 30 -4.33 -22.64 1.46
N LEU A 31 -4.70 -21.97 0.36
CA LEU A 31 -5.64 -20.85 0.39
C LEU A 31 -7.06 -21.35 0.12
N ASP A 32 -7.96 -21.14 1.09
CA ASP A 32 -9.35 -21.52 0.96
C ASP A 32 -10.03 -20.69 -0.14
N LYS A 33 -10.56 -21.39 -1.16
CA LYS A 33 -11.16 -20.79 -2.35
C LYS A 33 -12.48 -20.08 -2.04
N VAL A 34 -13.23 -20.56 -1.06
CA VAL A 34 -14.51 -19.96 -0.62
C VAL A 34 -14.22 -18.66 0.12
N ILE A 35 -13.24 -18.66 1.02
CA ILE A 35 -12.82 -17.44 1.74
C ILE A 35 -12.31 -16.39 0.76
N LEU A 36 -11.47 -16.79 -0.21
CA LEU A 36 -10.97 -15.88 -1.24
C LEU A 36 -12.11 -15.25 -2.05
N GLY A 37 -13.09 -16.04 -2.49
CA GLY A 37 -14.27 -15.54 -3.21
C GLY A 37 -15.06 -14.53 -2.37
N ARG A 38 -15.36 -14.86 -1.11
CA ARG A 38 -16.06 -13.96 -0.18
C ARG A 38 -15.31 -12.66 0.07
N LEU A 39 -13.97 -12.71 0.16
CA LEU A 39 -13.15 -11.52 0.32
C LEU A 39 -13.23 -10.62 -0.91
N ILE A 40 -13.20 -11.21 -2.11
CA ILE A 40 -13.37 -10.47 -3.37
C ILE A 40 -14.75 -9.82 -3.42
N ASP A 41 -15.81 -10.55 -3.06
CA ASP A 41 -17.17 -10.02 -3.03
C ASP A 41 -17.28 -8.87 -2.02
N LEU A 42 -16.73 -9.04 -0.81
CA LEU A 42 -16.69 -8.00 0.21
C LEU A 42 -16.01 -6.73 -0.30
N VAL A 43 -14.80 -6.85 -0.86
CA VAL A 43 -14.06 -5.71 -1.41
C VAL A 43 -14.77 -5.10 -2.62
N GLY A 44 -15.41 -5.92 -3.47
CA GLY A 44 -16.17 -5.47 -4.63
C GLY A 44 -17.44 -4.69 -4.27
N THR A 45 -18.01 -4.90 -3.08
CA THR A 45 -19.13 -4.10 -2.58
C THR A 45 -18.72 -2.75 -1.98
N ILE A 46 -17.44 -2.58 -1.64
CA ILE A 46 -16.90 -1.27 -1.28
C ILE A 46 -16.92 -0.47 -2.59
N GLY A 47 -17.63 0.67 -2.62
CA GLY A 47 -17.83 1.50 -3.81
C GLY A 47 -16.55 2.17 -4.32
N LEU A 48 -15.53 1.39 -4.68
CA LEU A 48 -14.21 1.84 -5.12
C LEU A 48 -14.22 2.47 -6.53
N GLY A 49 -15.34 2.34 -7.26
CA GLY A 49 -15.46 2.73 -8.67
C GLY A 49 -16.14 4.08 -8.94
N ASP A 50 -16.91 4.62 -7.99
CA ASP A 50 -17.70 5.83 -8.18
C ASP A 50 -16.82 7.07 -8.29
N LYS A 51 -17.19 8.04 -9.16
CA LYS A 51 -16.39 9.26 -9.40
C LYS A 51 -16.09 10.05 -8.11
N GLU A 52 -16.98 10.00 -7.11
CA GLU A 52 -16.77 10.63 -5.79
C GLU A 52 -15.87 9.81 -4.86
N ASN A 53 -15.85 8.48 -5.01
CA ASN A 53 -15.05 7.56 -4.18
C ASN A 53 -13.69 7.17 -4.79
N ARG A 54 -13.38 7.60 -6.02
CA ARG A 54 -12.06 7.50 -6.66
C ARG A 54 -10.98 8.38 -6.02
N SER A 55 -11.14 8.79 -4.76
CA SER A 55 -10.01 9.38 -4.07
C SER A 55 -8.99 8.27 -3.84
N LYS A 56 -7.85 8.36 -4.56
CA LYS A 56 -6.69 7.48 -4.37
C LYS A 56 -6.31 7.33 -2.89
N ASP A 57 -6.65 8.34 -2.09
CA ASP A 57 -6.44 8.42 -0.66
C ASP A 57 -7.18 7.35 0.15
N VAL A 58 -8.41 6.95 -0.20
CA VAL A 58 -9.17 5.97 0.62
C VAL A 58 -8.53 4.59 0.52
N LEU A 59 -8.25 4.11 -0.69
CA LEU A 59 -7.60 2.82 -0.89
C LEU A 59 -6.18 2.79 -0.31
N GLY A 60 -5.42 3.89 -0.45
CA GLY A 60 -4.10 4.03 0.16
C GLY A 60 -4.16 3.92 1.68
N ARG A 61 -5.09 4.64 2.33
CA ARG A 61 -5.26 4.59 3.80
C ARG A 61 -5.70 3.22 4.30
N VAL A 62 -6.59 2.54 3.58
CA VAL A 62 -7.02 1.18 3.91
C VAL A 62 -5.83 0.21 3.80
N TYR A 63 -5.02 0.35 2.74
CA TYR A 63 -3.81 -0.45 2.56
C TYR A 63 -2.83 -0.25 3.72
N GLU A 64 -2.52 1.00 4.08
CA GLU A 64 -1.64 1.31 5.21
C GLU A 64 -2.17 0.80 6.54
N TYR A 65 -3.49 0.91 6.78
CA TYR A 65 -4.13 0.38 7.97
C TYR A 65 -3.89 -1.13 8.11
N PHE A 66 -4.19 -1.90 7.06
CA PHE A 66 -3.97 -3.34 7.08
C PHE A 66 -2.49 -3.69 7.25
N LEU A 67 -1.58 -2.92 6.64
CA LEU A 67 -0.15 -3.13 6.80
C LEU A 67 0.32 -2.95 8.25
N GLY A 68 -0.17 -1.91 8.93
CA GLY A 68 0.07 -1.71 10.36
C GLY A 68 -0.53 -2.82 11.23
N GLN A 69 -1.74 -3.29 10.90
CA GLN A 69 -2.39 -4.40 11.61
C GLN A 69 -1.61 -5.71 11.43
N PHE A 70 -1.12 -6.01 10.23
CA PHE A 70 -0.29 -7.19 9.98
C PHE A 70 1.04 -7.12 10.73
N ALA A 71 1.71 -5.96 10.72
CA ALA A 71 2.95 -5.77 11.48
C ALA A 71 2.73 -5.98 12.99
N SER A 72 1.62 -5.48 13.54
CA SER A 72 1.24 -5.68 14.93
C SER A 72 0.95 -7.15 15.26
N ALA A 73 0.20 -7.84 14.39
CA ALA A 73 -0.19 -9.24 14.58
C ALA A 73 0.98 -10.24 14.42
N GLU A 74 1.91 -9.99 13.50
CA GLU A 74 3.09 -10.84 13.30
C GLU A 74 4.12 -10.71 14.44
N GLY A 75 3.96 -9.76 15.36
CA GLY A 75 4.89 -9.54 16.47
C GLY A 75 6.29 -9.08 16.02
N LYS A 76 6.46 -8.77 14.72
CA LYS A 76 7.68 -8.19 14.16
C LYS A 76 7.73 -6.71 14.53
N LYS A 77 8.27 -6.42 15.71
CA LYS A 77 8.42 -5.07 16.29
C LYS A 77 9.46 -4.19 15.59
N GLY A 78 9.95 -4.57 14.40
CA GLY A 78 11.01 -3.86 13.69
C GLY A 78 10.46 -2.78 12.75
N GLY A 79 10.99 -1.55 12.86
CA GLY A 79 10.70 -0.46 11.93
C GLY A 79 11.06 -0.74 10.46
N GLU A 80 11.77 -1.84 10.20
CA GLU A 80 12.09 -2.38 8.88
C GLU A 80 10.84 -2.83 8.09
N PHE A 81 9.76 -3.22 8.77
CA PHE A 81 8.53 -3.66 8.10
C PHE A 81 7.47 -2.56 8.06
N TYR A 82 7.29 -1.87 9.17
CA TYR A 82 6.33 -0.78 9.31
C TYR A 82 6.79 0.19 10.41
N THR A 83 6.83 1.47 10.07
CA THR A 83 7.05 2.54 11.05
C THR A 83 5.72 3.24 11.33
N PRO A 84 5.29 3.39 12.60
CA PRO A 84 4.03 4.06 12.94
C PRO A 84 3.91 5.46 12.37
N ARG A 85 2.72 5.81 11.84
CA ARG A 85 2.47 7.08 11.16
C ARG A 85 2.87 8.32 11.97
N CYS A 86 2.68 8.32 13.29
CA CYS A 86 3.08 9.45 14.14
C CYS A 86 4.60 9.70 14.14
N VAL A 87 5.41 8.64 14.08
CA VAL A 87 6.87 8.73 14.03
C VAL A 87 7.32 9.21 12.66
N VAL A 88 6.77 8.61 11.60
CA VAL A 88 7.04 9.02 10.22
C VAL A 88 6.71 10.50 10.01
N ARG A 89 5.52 10.94 10.44
CA ARG A 89 5.10 12.33 10.38
C ARG A 89 6.07 13.25 11.11
N LEU A 90 6.41 12.92 12.36
CA LEU A 90 7.35 13.73 13.13
C LEU A 90 8.68 13.91 12.39
N LEU A 91 9.24 12.82 11.86
CA LEU A 91 10.53 12.87 11.16
C LEU A 91 10.45 13.69 9.86
N VAL A 92 9.40 13.53 9.07
CA VAL A 92 9.21 14.29 7.82
C VAL A 92 9.01 15.78 8.12
N GLU A 93 8.20 16.14 9.11
CA GLU A 93 7.96 17.53 9.52
C GLU A 93 9.24 18.19 10.05
N MET A 94 10.16 17.43 10.65
CA MET A 94 11.47 17.94 11.08
C MET A 94 12.46 18.11 9.92
N ILE A 95 12.38 17.27 8.88
CA ILE A 95 13.28 17.30 7.72
C ILE A 95 12.87 18.39 6.73
N GLU A 96 11.56 18.69 6.64
CA GLU A 96 10.97 19.66 5.71
C GLU A 96 11.42 19.45 4.24
N PRO A 97 11.16 18.28 3.63
CA PRO A 97 11.75 17.90 2.34
C PRO A 97 11.10 18.60 1.12
N PHE A 98 11.14 19.93 1.05
CA PHE A 98 10.52 20.73 -0.03
C PHE A 98 11.06 20.45 -1.43
N LYS A 99 12.35 20.14 -1.54
CA LYS A 99 13.01 19.84 -2.82
C LYS A 99 14.27 19.01 -2.61
N GLY A 100 14.63 18.22 -3.61
CA GLY A 100 15.88 17.45 -3.62
C GLY A 100 15.62 15.95 -3.70
N ARG A 101 16.56 15.17 -3.17
CA ARG A 101 16.50 13.70 -3.16
C ARG A 101 16.14 13.24 -1.75
N VAL A 102 15.01 12.55 -1.62
CA VAL A 102 14.62 11.84 -0.39
C VAL A 102 15.15 10.42 -0.51
N TYR A 103 15.91 9.96 0.50
CA TYR A 103 16.52 8.64 0.50
C TYR A 103 16.32 7.97 1.87
N ASP A 104 15.76 6.77 1.84
CA ASP A 104 15.60 5.90 3.00
C ASP A 104 16.20 4.52 2.67
N PRO A 105 17.37 4.16 3.23
CA PRO A 105 18.05 2.90 2.93
C PRO A 105 17.31 1.66 3.45
N CYS A 106 16.35 1.84 4.37
CA CYS A 106 15.61 0.76 5.02
C CYS A 106 14.09 1.05 4.96
N CYS A 107 13.62 1.50 3.80
CA CYS A 107 12.28 2.08 3.65
C CYS A 107 11.09 1.18 4.00
N GLY A 108 11.28 -0.14 4.08
CA GLY A 108 10.24 -1.09 4.47
C GLY A 108 8.96 -0.92 3.66
N SER A 109 7.87 -0.59 4.33
CA SER A 109 6.57 -0.25 3.73
C SER A 109 6.53 1.06 2.93
N SER A 110 7.65 1.76 2.79
CA SER A 110 7.75 3.07 2.12
C SER A 110 6.96 4.20 2.76
N GLY A 111 6.62 4.09 4.06
CA GLY A 111 5.80 5.09 4.77
C GLY A 111 6.40 6.51 4.78
N MET A 112 7.74 6.61 4.85
CA MET A 112 8.46 7.88 4.76
C MET A 112 8.23 8.62 3.44
N PHE A 113 8.13 7.89 2.33
CA PHE A 113 7.89 8.49 1.01
C PHE A 113 6.44 8.98 0.88
N VAL A 114 5.47 8.21 1.35
CA VAL A 114 4.05 8.61 1.36
C VAL A 114 3.87 9.89 2.19
N GLN A 115 4.46 9.93 3.38
CA GLN A 115 4.36 11.10 4.25
C GLN A 115 5.13 12.32 3.69
N SER A 116 6.23 12.12 2.97
CA SER A 116 6.93 13.21 2.28
C SER A 116 6.06 13.85 1.20
N GLU A 117 5.29 13.05 0.45
CA GLU A 117 4.32 13.58 -0.51
C GLU A 117 3.17 14.34 0.19
N GLU A 118 2.66 13.81 1.30
CA GLU A 118 1.62 14.47 2.12
C GLU A 118 2.13 15.82 2.68
N PHE A 119 3.38 15.89 3.15
CA PHE A 119 4.01 17.13 3.60
C PHE A 119 4.03 18.21 2.51
N ILE A 120 4.41 17.85 1.28
CA ILE A 120 4.39 18.79 0.15
C ILE A 120 2.98 19.25 -0.19
N LYS A 121 1.97 18.36 -0.12
CA LYS A 121 0.57 18.75 -0.34
C LYS A 121 0.08 19.74 0.72
N GLU A 122 0.49 19.56 1.98
CA GLU A 122 0.09 20.42 3.10
C GLU A 122 0.84 21.77 3.12
N HIS A 123 2.10 21.81 2.70
CA HIS A 123 2.99 22.97 2.89
C HIS A 123 3.52 23.61 1.59
N GLY A 124 3.50 22.90 0.46
CA GLY A 124 4.11 23.33 -0.82
C GLY A 124 3.32 24.35 -1.63
N GLY A 125 2.15 24.78 -1.13
CA GLY A 125 1.37 25.89 -1.68
C GLY A 125 1.69 27.26 -1.09
N LYS A 126 2.79 27.39 -0.32
CA LYS A 126 3.27 28.65 0.27
C LYS A 126 4.66 29.02 -0.25
#